data_AF-A0A3M4SPQ2-F1
#
_entry.id   AF-A0A3M4SPQ2-F1
#
_cell.length_a   1.000
_cell.length_b   1.000
_cell.length_c   1.000
_cell.angle_alpha   90.00
_cell.angle_beta   90.00
_cell.angle_gamma   90.00
#
_symmetry.space_group_name_H-M   'P 1'
#
loop_
_entity.id
_entity.type
_entity.pdbx_description
1 polymer ?
#
loop_
_entity_poly.entity_id
_entity_poly.type
_entity_poly.pdbx_seq_one_letter_code
_entity_poly.pdbx_strand_id
1 'polypeptide(L)'
;MTILKPRNPFTVPELEENEVVFPASLVKSACTLAAHYIAAREQTDTERAYSIDQDIGAFLSEEFDTRENQALFRTRFMTLFADCNASFGALNHWHSQWAFEDERI
;
A
#
# COMPACT_ATOMS: atom_id res chain seq x y z
N MET A 1 6.96 -16.42 18.36
CA MET A 1 6.12 -15.68 17.39
C MET A 1 7.05 -15.22 16.28
N THR A 2 6.86 -15.72 15.06
CA THR A 2 7.64 -15.27 13.92
C THR A 2 7.19 -13.85 13.59
N ILE A 3 8.05 -12.86 13.80
CA ILE A 3 7.79 -11.50 13.30
C ILE A 3 7.90 -11.60 11.79
N LEU A 4 6.76 -11.72 11.10
CA LEU A 4 6.72 -11.75 9.65
C LEU A 4 7.13 -10.37 9.17
N LYS A 5 8.33 -10.24 8.57
CA LYS A 5 8.73 -8.97 7.96
C LYS A 5 7.70 -8.58 6.90
N PRO A 6 7.26 -7.31 6.86
CA PRO A 6 6.33 -6.86 5.83
C PRO A 6 6.95 -7.08 4.46
N ARG A 7 6.16 -7.65 3.54
CA ARG A 7 6.57 -7.90 2.16
C ARG A 7 5.86 -6.93 1.23
N ASN A 8 6.51 -6.61 0.12
CA ASN A 8 5.89 -5.80 -0.91
C ASN A 8 4.81 -6.64 -1.62
N PRO A 9 3.53 -6.26 -1.56
CA PRO A 9 2.45 -7.05 -2.13
C PRO A 9 2.40 -6.98 -3.67
N PHE A 10 3.31 -6.22 -4.29
CA PHE A 10 3.41 -6.05 -5.74
C PHE A 10 4.68 -6.71 -6.33
N THR A 11 5.41 -7.51 -5.55
CA THR A 11 6.55 -8.30 -6.06
C THR A 11 6.11 -9.64 -6.66
N VAL A 12 6.54 -9.90 -7.90
CA VAL A 12 6.20 -11.06 -8.75
C VAL A 12 6.98 -12.30 -8.26
N PRO A 13 6.31 -13.41 -7.90
CA PRO A 13 5.53 -14.20 -8.85
C PRO A 13 4.01 -14.24 -8.59
N GLU A 14 3.51 -13.70 -7.48
CA GLU A 14 2.09 -13.82 -7.10
C GLU A 14 1.12 -13.07 -8.03
N LEU A 15 1.62 -12.13 -8.84
CA LEU A 15 0.82 -11.39 -9.82
C LEU A 15 0.55 -12.20 -11.11
N GLU A 16 1.39 -13.17 -11.45
CA GLU A 16 1.38 -13.81 -12.77
C GLU A 16 0.35 -14.94 -12.91
N GLU A 17 -0.11 -15.54 -11.82
CA GLU A 17 -0.94 -16.76 -11.92
C GLU A 17 -2.45 -16.51 -12.05
N ASN A 18 -2.99 -15.35 -11.64
CA ASN A 18 -4.46 -15.16 -11.62
C ASN A 18 -4.97 -13.72 -11.81
N GLU A 19 -4.15 -12.74 -12.18
CA GLU A 19 -4.60 -11.35 -12.19
C GLU A 19 -4.83 -10.73 -13.57
N VAL A 20 -5.86 -9.89 -13.59
CA VAL A 20 -6.07 -8.81 -14.55
C VAL A 20 -4.72 -8.19 -14.92
N VAL A 21 -4.39 -8.16 -16.21
CA VAL A 21 -3.14 -7.58 -16.70
C VAL A 21 -3.18 -6.07 -16.46
N PHE A 22 -2.65 -5.63 -15.32
CA PHE A 22 -2.52 -4.22 -15.01
C PHE A 22 -1.41 -3.59 -15.88
N PRO A 23 -1.55 -2.31 -16.24
CA PRO A 23 -0.44 -1.56 -16.83
C PRO A 23 0.82 -1.67 -15.97
N ALA A 24 1.94 -2.01 -16.60
CA ALA A 24 3.22 -2.16 -15.91
C ALA A 24 3.66 -0.89 -15.16
N SER A 25 3.20 0.29 -15.61
CA SER A 25 3.39 1.57 -14.91
C SER A 25 2.71 1.59 -13.55
N LEU A 26 1.45 1.17 -13.45
CA LEU A 26 0.69 1.15 -12.19
C LEU A 26 1.32 0.19 -11.19
N VAL A 27 1.67 -1.01 -11.64
CA VAL A 27 2.33 -2.02 -10.79
C VAL A 27 3.69 -1.51 -10.30
N LYS A 28 4.47 -0.85 -11.16
CA LYS A 28 5.77 -0.27 -10.79
C LYS A 28 5.63 0.86 -9.77
N SER A 29 4.67 1.77 -9.97
CA SER A 29 4.39 2.86 -9.03
C SER A 29 3.97 2.31 -7.67
N ALA A 30 3.01 1.38 -7.66
CA ALA A 30 2.56 0.77 -6.41
C ALA A 30 3.65 -0.02 -5.70
N CYS A 31 4.46 -0.77 -6.45
CA CYS A 31 5.63 -1.48 -5.92
C CYS A 31 6.65 -0.52 -5.30
N THR A 32 6.91 0.63 -5.95
CA THR A 32 7.84 1.64 -5.42
C THR A 32 7.31 2.27 -4.14
N LEU A 33 6.04 2.67 -4.11
CA LEU A 33 5.38 3.22 -2.93
C LEU A 33 5.40 2.24 -1.76
N ALA A 34 5.07 0.97 -2.00
CA ALA A 34 5.12 -0.09 -0.99
C ALA A 34 6.54 -0.27 -0.43
N ALA A 35 7.56 -0.31 -1.29
CA ALA A 35 8.96 -0.44 -0.85
C ALA A 35 9.41 0.75 0.00
N HIS A 36 9.07 1.98 -0.41
CA HIS A 36 9.39 3.18 0.37
C HIS A 36 8.68 3.19 1.72
N TYR A 37 7.41 2.77 1.76
CA TYR A 37 6.65 2.70 2.99
C TYR A 37 7.28 1.72 3.99
N ILE A 38 7.62 0.50 3.54
CA ILE A 38 8.31 -0.51 4.37
C ILE A 38 9.61 0.07 4.91
N ALA A 39 10.42 0.69 4.06
CA ALA A 39 11.71 1.25 4.46
C ALA A 39 11.58 2.36 5.52
N ALA A 40 10.60 3.27 5.36
CA ALA A 40 10.30 4.30 6.35
C ALA A 40 9.86 3.70 7.69
N ARG A 41 8.99 2.68 7.64
CA ARG A 41 8.51 1.98 8.84
C ARG A 41 9.65 1.22 9.55
N GLU A 42 10.53 0.56 8.81
CA GLU A 42 11.71 -0.14 9.37
C GLU A 42 12.68 0.83 10.05
N GLN A 43 12.81 2.04 9.53
CA GLN A 43 13.65 3.12 10.09
C GLN A 43 12.96 3.90 11.22
N THR A 44 11.73 3.55 11.59
CA THR A 44 10.89 4.30 12.56
C THR A 44 10.67 5.76 12.18
N ASP A 45 10.78 6.09 10.90
CA ASP A 45 10.58 7.43 10.35
C ASP A 45 9.08 7.67 10.11
N THR A 46 8.41 8.17 11.14
CA THR A 46 6.95 8.34 11.16
C THR A 46 6.48 9.45 10.22
N GLU A 47 7.25 10.53 10.08
CA GLU A 47 6.93 11.64 9.16
C GLU A 47 7.03 11.18 7.71
N ARG A 48 8.09 10.45 7.36
CA ARG A 48 8.22 9.89 6.01
C ARG A 48 7.17 8.83 5.72
N ALA A 49 6.87 7.96 6.68
CA ALA A 49 5.80 6.98 6.54
C ALA A 49 4.44 7.67 6.33
N TYR A 50 4.19 8.80 6.99
CA TYR A 50 3.00 9.62 6.79
C TYR A 50 2.93 10.25 5.40
N SER A 51 4.02 10.85 4.92
CA SER A 51 4.07 11.40 3.55
C SER A 51 3.79 10.32 2.49
N ILE A 52 4.41 9.15 2.61
CA ILE A 52 4.22 8.06 1.63
C ILE A 52 2.80 7.50 1.69
N ASP A 53 2.18 7.47 2.88
CA ASP A 53 0.77 7.10 3.05
C ASP A 53 -0.16 8.05 2.29
N GLN A 54 0.11 9.35 2.31
CA GLN A 54 -0.63 10.33 1.51
C GLN A 54 -0.41 10.11 0.00
N ASP A 55 0.83 9.82 -0.42
CA ASP A 55 1.14 9.50 -1.83
C ASP A 55 0.40 8.23 -2.30
N ILE A 56 0.23 7.23 -1.41
CA ILE A 56 -0.57 6.03 -1.70
C ILE A 56 -2.05 6.39 -1.88
N GLY A 57 -2.60 7.26 -1.03
CA GLY A 57 -3.97 7.76 -1.18
C GLY A 57 -4.19 8.51 -2.51
N ALA A 58 -3.25 9.38 -2.88
CA ALA A 58 -3.30 10.11 -4.17
C ALA A 58 -3.21 9.15 -5.36
N PHE A 59 -2.26 8.21 -5.33
CA PHE A 59 -2.12 7.16 -6.35
C PHE A 59 -3.41 6.37 -6.55
N LEU A 60 -4.09 5.98 -5.46
CA LEU A 60 -5.35 5.24 -5.53
C LEU A 60 -6.50 6.09 -6.10
N SER A 61 -6.45 7.42 -5.95
CA SER A 61 -7.53 8.32 -6.38
C SER A 61 -7.36 8.80 -7.82
N GLU A 62 -6.13 8.95 -8.29
CA GLU A 62 -5.81 9.61 -9.56
C GLU A 62 -5.51 8.63 -10.72
N GLU A 63 -4.98 7.44 -10.42
CA GLU A 63 -4.34 6.60 -11.45
C GLU A 63 -5.22 5.45 -11.97
N PHE A 64 -6.47 5.32 -11.51
CA PHE A 64 -7.33 4.18 -11.84
C PHE A 64 -8.57 4.58 -12.64
N ASP A 65 -8.69 4.02 -13.84
CA ASP A 65 -9.86 4.19 -14.71
C ASP A 65 -11.13 3.48 -14.18
N THR A 66 -10.95 2.43 -13.37
CA THR A 66 -12.05 1.61 -12.83
C THR A 66 -11.91 1.38 -11.33
N ARG A 67 -13.05 1.37 -10.64
CA ARG A 67 -13.14 1.09 -9.19
C ARG A 67 -12.69 -0.32 -8.83
N GLU A 68 -12.86 -1.29 -9.74
CA GLU A 68 -12.45 -2.68 -9.50
C GLU A 68 -10.91 -2.80 -9.42
N ASN A 69 -10.21 -2.16 -10.35
CA ASN A 69 -8.74 -2.12 -10.36
C ASN A 69 -8.21 -1.37 -9.13
N GLN A 70 -8.83 -0.23 -8.81
CA GLN A 70 -8.52 0.53 -7.60
C GLN A 70 -8.70 -0.33 -6.34
N ALA A 71 -9.80 -1.08 -6.22
CA ALA A 71 -10.11 -1.89 -5.05
C ALA A 71 -9.07 -3.00 -4.80
N LEU A 72 -8.54 -3.61 -5.87
CA LEU A 72 -7.47 -4.61 -5.77
C LEU A 72 -6.18 -3.99 -5.22
N PHE A 73 -5.76 -2.83 -5.74
CA PHE A 73 -4.57 -2.13 -5.23
C PHE A 73 -4.79 -1.62 -3.79
N ARG A 74 -5.97 -1.07 -3.49
CA ARG A 74 -6.36 -0.65 -2.14
C ARG A 74 -6.23 -1.80 -1.14
N THR A 75 -6.76 -2.97 -1.49
CA THR A 75 -6.68 -4.17 -0.63
C THR A 75 -5.23 -4.56 -0.34
N ARG A 76 -4.37 -4.54 -1.36
CA ARG A 76 -2.94 -4.85 -1.22
C ARG A 76 -2.21 -3.89 -0.32
N PHE A 77 -2.46 -2.59 -0.48
CA PHE A 77 -1.89 -1.60 0.43
C PHE A 77 -2.44 -1.79 1.85
N MET A 78 -3.72 -2.05 2.06
CA MET A 78 -4.25 -2.32 3.41
C MET A 78 -3.56 -3.52 4.08
N THR A 79 -3.30 -4.61 3.34
CA THR A 79 -2.52 -5.74 3.85
C THR A 79 -1.11 -5.32 4.25
N LEU A 80 -0.43 -4.54 3.41
CA LEU A 80 0.90 -4.01 3.72
C LEU A 80 0.92 -3.20 5.03
N PHE A 81 -0.10 -2.36 5.24
CA PHE A 81 -0.21 -1.54 6.44
C PHE A 81 -0.44 -2.39 7.68
N ALA A 82 -1.29 -3.41 7.60
CA ALA A 82 -1.51 -4.37 8.67
C ALA A 82 -0.21 -5.11 9.03
N ASP A 83 0.56 -5.57 8.03
CA ASP A 83 1.84 -6.25 8.23
C ASP A 83 2.88 -5.33 8.88
N CYS A 84 2.97 -4.07 8.42
CA CYS A 84 3.85 -3.07 9.02
C CYS A 84 3.47 -2.76 10.46
N ASN A 85 2.18 -2.64 10.77
CA ASN A 85 1.70 -2.42 12.12
C ASN A 85 2.00 -3.61 13.04
N ALA A 86 1.84 -4.84 12.53
CA ALA A 86 2.19 -6.05 13.28
C ALA A 86 3.70 -6.17 13.55
N SER A 87 4.53 -5.69 12.63
CA SER A 87 6.00 -5.82 12.70
C SER A 87 6.69 -4.69 13.46
N PHE A 88 6.22 -3.46 13.29
CA PHE A 88 6.90 -2.25 13.75
C PHE A 88 6.08 -1.46 14.78
N GLY A 89 4.89 -1.94 15.15
CA GLY A 89 3.95 -1.22 16.02
C GLY A 89 3.04 -0.29 15.23
N ALA A 90 1.86 0.03 15.78
CA ALA A 90 0.87 0.86 15.10
C ALA A 90 1.31 2.33 15.02
N LEU A 91 1.05 2.96 13.86
CA LEU A 91 1.01 4.42 13.76
C LEU A 91 -0.37 4.94 14.19
N ASN A 92 -0.48 6.25 14.42
CA ASN A 92 -1.74 6.84 14.85
C ASN A 92 -2.87 6.57 13.84
N HIS A 93 -4.12 6.68 14.28
CA HIS A 93 -5.29 6.35 13.45
C HIS A 93 -5.56 7.32 12.30
N TRP A 94 -4.83 8.44 12.21
CA TRP A 94 -4.83 9.33 11.05
C TRP A 94 -4.02 8.77 9.88
N HIS A 95 -3.15 7.80 10.14
CA HIS A 95 -2.40 7.10 9.12
C HIS A 95 -3.32 6.12 8.39
N SER A 96 -3.32 6.15 7.06
CA SER A 96 -4.24 5.42 6.18
C SER A 96 -5.72 5.85 6.26
N GLN A 97 -6.00 7.13 6.53
CA GLN A 97 -7.36 7.67 6.46
C GLN A 97 -8.01 7.43 5.08
N TRP A 98 -7.25 7.51 3.99
CA TRP A 98 -7.69 7.15 2.64
C TRP A 98 -8.20 5.69 2.53
N ALA A 99 -7.75 4.79 3.42
CA ALA A 99 -8.19 3.40 3.42
C ALA A 99 -9.60 3.23 4.00
N PHE A 100 -10.16 4.26 4.65
CA PHE A 100 -11.48 4.25 5.29
C PHE A 100 -12.40 5.38 4.82
N GLU A 101 -11.84 6.46 4.26
CA GLU A 101 -12.57 7.48 3.51
C GLU A 101 -12.98 6.88 2.17
N ASP A 102 -14.13 6.20 2.20
CA ASP A 102 -14.95 6.03 1.01
C ASP A 102 -15.41 7.43 0.61
N GLU A 103 -14.82 8.01 -0.44
CA GLU A 103 -15.28 9.24 -1.07
C GLU A 103 -16.69 9.02 -1.62
N ARG A 104 -17.68 9.09 -0.73
CA ARG A 104 -19.07 9.35 -1.08
C ARG A 104 -19.19 10.84 -1.39
N ILE A 105 -19.05 11.19 -2.66
CA ILE A 105 -20.00 12.07 -3.38
C ILE A 105 -20.17 11.53 -4.81
#